data_AF-A0A6L4WNA9-F1
#
_entry.id   AF-A0A6L4WNA9-F1
#
_cell.length_a   1.000
_cell.length_b   1.000
_cell.length_c   1.000
_cell.angle_alpha   90.00
_cell.angle_beta   90.00
_cell.angle_gamma   90.00
#
_symmetry.space_group_name_H-M   'P 1'
#
loop_
_entity.id
_entity.type
_entity.pdbx_description
1 polymer ?
#
loop_
_entity_poly.entity_id
_entity_poly.type
_entity_poly.pdbx_seq_one_letter_code
_entity_poly.pdbx_strand_id
1 'polypeptide(L)'
;MFTQKKKAYYSKILGFKDIEDFEIFSKRYLIFLEKQPITKNRVMSGFFILVEIQKESLKNKSLINFENIKNQHIKKYANMILELRKNGSGSLSISKYLFENHRVKVSRGTIEKFYKNNGL
;
A
#
# COMPACT_ATOMS: atom_id res chain seq x y z
N MET A 1 -22.63 -4.38 18.03
CA MET A 1 -21.89 -4.04 16.80
C MET A 1 -20.87 -2.95 17.12
N PHE A 2 -19.60 -3.06 16.69
CA PHE A 2 -18.61 -2.00 16.91
C PHE A 2 -19.00 -0.73 16.16
N THR A 3 -18.91 0.42 16.81
CA THR A 3 -19.08 1.72 16.15
C THR A 3 -17.93 1.99 15.18
N GLN A 4 -18.15 2.84 14.18
CA GLN A 4 -17.12 3.19 13.19
C GLN A 4 -15.85 3.78 13.84
N LYS A 5 -16.01 4.56 14.91
CA LYS A 5 -14.90 5.05 15.76
C LYS A 5 -14.10 3.91 16.41
N LYS A 6 -14.77 2.88 16.95
CA LYS A 6 -14.08 1.73 17.55
C LYS A 6 -13.37 0.89 16.49
N LYS A 7 -13.96 0.69 15.32
CA LYS A 7 -13.31 0.00 14.19
C LYS A 7 -12.03 0.73 13.74
N ALA A 8 -12.08 2.05 13.60
CA ALA A 8 -10.90 2.85 13.28
C ALA A 8 -9.80 2.75 14.35
N TYR A 9 -10.18 2.78 15.64
CA TYR A 9 -9.25 2.63 16.75
C TYR A 9 -8.52 1.27 16.74
N TYR A 10 -9.27 0.17 16.61
CA TYR A 10 -8.67 -1.18 16.58
C TYR A 10 -7.91 -1.45 15.28
N SER A 11 -8.37 -0.90 14.16
CA SER A 11 -7.62 -0.91 12.89
C SER A 11 -6.20 -0.37 13.10
N LYS A 12 -6.09 0.82 13.74
CA LYS A 12 -4.80 1.45 14.02
C LYS A 12 -3.92 0.62 14.96
N ILE A 13 -4.49 0.09 16.04
CA ILE A 13 -3.73 -0.71 17.02
C ILE A 13 -3.19 -2.00 16.41
N LEU A 14 -4.02 -2.66 15.59
CA LEU A 14 -3.68 -3.92 14.95
C LEU A 14 -2.89 -3.74 13.66
N GLY A 15 -2.48 -2.50 13.33
CA GLY A 15 -1.65 -2.20 12.17
C GLY A 15 -2.35 -2.32 10.82
N PHE A 16 -3.69 -2.35 10.79
CA PHE A 16 -4.47 -2.29 9.56
C PHE A 16 -4.50 -0.86 9.02
N LYS A 17 -4.29 -0.71 7.71
CA LYS A 17 -4.35 0.58 7.02
C LYS A 17 -5.78 1.11 6.94
N ASP A 18 -6.70 0.25 6.52
CA ASP A 18 -8.07 0.60 6.21
C ASP A 18 -9.03 -0.15 7.13
N ILE A 19 -10.18 0.49 7.41
CA ILE A 19 -11.24 -0.10 8.24
C ILE A 19 -11.79 -1.37 7.59
N GLU A 20 -11.77 -1.44 6.26
CA GLU A 20 -12.20 -2.59 5.48
C GLU A 20 -11.34 -3.84 5.73
N ASP A 21 -10.02 -3.68 5.83
CA ASP A 21 -9.10 -4.80 6.18
C ASP A 21 -9.43 -5.36 7.57
N PHE A 22 -9.73 -4.47 8.52
CA PHE A 22 -10.16 -4.86 9.86
C PHE A 22 -11.51 -5.61 9.83
N GLU A 23 -12.44 -5.22 8.98
CA GLU A 23 -13.72 -5.94 8.81
C GLU A 23 -13.53 -7.31 8.17
N ILE A 24 -12.66 -7.43 7.17
CA ILE A 24 -12.31 -8.70 6.53
C ILE A 24 -11.67 -9.65 7.54
N PHE A 25 -10.71 -9.16 8.32
CA PHE A 25 -10.12 -9.91 9.43
C PHE A 25 -11.21 -10.39 10.40
N SER A 26 -12.08 -9.48 10.86
CA SER A 26 -13.12 -9.78 11.84
C SER A 26 -14.08 -10.87 11.36
N LYS A 27 -14.49 -10.83 10.08
CA LYS A 27 -15.35 -11.86 9.46
C LYS A 27 -14.63 -13.21 9.35
N ARG A 28 -13.40 -13.22 8.84
CA ARG A 28 -12.60 -14.47 8.72
C ARG A 28 -12.33 -15.10 10.07
N TYR A 29 -12.03 -14.28 11.08
CA TYR A 29 -11.76 -14.75 12.42
C TYR A 29 -13.01 -15.33 13.09
N LEU A 30 -14.18 -14.72 12.90
CA LEU A 30 -15.45 -15.27 13.38
C LEU A 30 -15.73 -16.66 12.78
N ILE A 31 -15.65 -16.78 11.46
CA ILE A 31 -15.83 -18.07 10.75
C ILE A 31 -14.82 -19.10 11.24
N PHE A 32 -13.57 -18.68 11.47
CA PHE A 32 -12.53 -19.56 12.00
C PHE A 32 -12.88 -20.08 13.39
N LEU A 33 -13.42 -19.24 14.29
CA LEU A 33 -13.81 -19.63 15.65
C LEU A 33 -15.02 -20.57 15.65
N GLU A 34 -16.03 -20.30 14.82
CA GLU A 34 -17.30 -21.06 14.76
C GLU A 34 -17.13 -22.54 14.36
N LYS A 35 -16.05 -22.90 13.66
CA LYS A 35 -15.87 -24.26 13.11
C LYS A 35 -15.67 -25.39 14.13
N GLN A 36 -15.32 -25.09 15.38
CA GLN A 36 -15.00 -26.08 16.42
C GLN A 36 -15.16 -25.40 17.80
N PRO A 37 -14.92 -26.10 18.94
CA PRO A 37 -14.91 -25.46 20.25
C PRO A 37 -13.86 -24.35 20.37
N ILE A 38 -14.22 -23.27 21.07
CA ILE A 38 -13.31 -22.17 21.36
C ILE A 38 -12.36 -22.61 22.46
N THR A 39 -11.06 -22.69 22.14
CA THR A 39 -9.99 -22.95 23.10
C THR A 39 -8.98 -21.81 23.09
N LYS A 40 -8.19 -21.67 24.16
CA LYS A 40 -7.13 -20.65 24.25
C LYS A 40 -6.17 -20.72 23.05
N ASN A 41 -5.76 -21.92 22.65
CA ASN A 41 -4.87 -22.12 21.50
C ASN A 41 -5.52 -21.67 20.20
N ARG A 42 -6.83 -21.89 20.05
CA ARG A 42 -7.55 -21.53 18.84
C ARG A 42 -7.74 -20.01 18.72
N VAL A 43 -8.04 -19.34 19.83
CA VAL A 43 -8.00 -17.87 19.88
C VAL A 43 -6.62 -17.36 19.46
N MET A 44 -5.54 -17.99 19.94
CA MET A 44 -4.18 -17.62 19.54
C MET A 44 -3.87 -17.90 18.06
N SER A 45 -4.36 -19.00 17.49
CA SER A 45 -4.17 -19.31 16.08
C SER A 45 -4.82 -18.27 15.15
N GLY A 46 -5.82 -17.53 15.63
CA GLY A 46 -6.39 -16.38 14.93
C GLY A 46 -5.40 -15.27 14.61
N PHE A 47 -4.33 -15.12 15.42
CA PHE A 47 -3.29 -14.14 15.14
C PHE A 47 -2.49 -14.47 13.88
N PHE A 48 -2.46 -15.73 13.42
CA PHE A 48 -1.87 -16.05 12.11
C PHE A 48 -2.66 -15.42 10.96
N ILE A 49 -3.99 -15.37 11.04
CA ILE A 49 -4.85 -14.69 10.05
C ILE A 49 -4.53 -13.19 10.02
N LEU A 50 -4.30 -12.58 11.19
CA LEU A 50 -3.87 -11.18 11.28
C LEU A 50 -2.54 -10.97 10.54
N VAL A 51 -1.55 -11.81 10.81
CA VAL A 51 -0.20 -11.74 10.22
C VAL A 51 -0.26 -11.95 8.70
N GLU A 52 -1.11 -12.86 8.21
CA GLU A 52 -1.31 -13.09 6.78
C GLU A 52 -1.88 -11.85 6.08
N ILE A 53 -2.94 -11.26 6.62
CA ILE A 53 -3.56 -10.05 6.04
C ILE A 53 -2.56 -8.88 6.05
N GLN A 54 -1.78 -8.73 7.13
CA GLN A 54 -0.72 -7.73 7.18
C GLN A 54 0.35 -7.99 6.10
N LYS A 55 0.79 -9.24 5.91
CA LYS A 55 1.75 -9.59 4.86
C LYS A 55 1.20 -9.32 3.46
N GLU A 56 -0.07 -9.60 3.19
CA GLU A 56 -0.72 -9.27 1.91
C GLU A 56 -0.79 -7.75 1.69
N SER A 57 -1.19 -6.98 2.70
CA SER A 57 -1.19 -5.51 2.66
C SER A 57 0.22 -4.93 2.43
N LEU A 58 1.25 -5.57 2.97
CA LEU A 58 2.66 -5.19 2.74
C LEU A 58 3.17 -5.59 1.36
N LYS A 59 2.79 -6.76 0.82
CA LYS A 59 3.12 -7.17 -0.55
C LYS A 59 2.54 -6.22 -1.60
N ASN A 60 1.37 -5.64 -1.32
CA ASN A 60 0.72 -4.66 -2.19
C ASN A 60 1.30 -3.24 -2.07
N LYS A 61 2.23 -2.98 -1.13
CA LYS A 61 3.03 -1.76 -1.15
C LYS A 61 4.18 -1.94 -2.14
N SER A 62 4.10 -1.30 -3.30
CA SER A 62 5.33 -0.87 -3.96
C SER A 62 6.17 -0.11 -2.92
N LEU A 63 7.43 -0.49 -2.73
CA LEU A 63 8.43 0.02 -1.78
C LEU A 63 8.76 1.52 -1.89
N ILE A 64 7.83 2.32 -2.39
CA ILE A 64 8.08 3.66 -2.89
C ILE A 64 7.64 4.63 -1.81
N ASN A 65 8.60 5.36 -1.28
CA ASN A 65 8.36 6.32 -0.22
C ASN A 65 7.82 7.62 -0.82
N PHE A 66 6.50 7.67 -1.04
CA PHE A 66 5.81 8.85 -1.59
C PHE A 66 5.88 10.08 -0.66
N GLU A 67 6.10 9.89 0.65
CA GLU A 67 6.18 10.96 1.63
C GLU A 67 7.48 11.77 1.49
N ASN A 68 8.59 11.11 1.15
CA ASN A 68 9.90 11.76 0.99
C ASN A 68 10.14 12.41 -0.38
N ILE A 69 9.15 12.41 -1.28
CA ILE A 69 9.28 13.04 -2.60
C ILE A 69 9.12 14.56 -2.47
N LYS A 70 10.24 15.28 -2.51
CA LYS A 70 10.27 16.77 -2.45
C LYS A 70 9.64 17.45 -3.67
N ASN A 71 9.76 16.86 -4.86
CA ASN A 71 9.25 17.45 -6.09
C ASN A 71 7.73 17.19 -6.22
N GLN A 72 6.92 18.25 -6.20
CA GLN A 72 5.45 18.16 -6.22
C GLN A 72 4.92 17.48 -7.49
N HIS A 73 5.56 17.69 -8.65
CA HIS A 73 5.17 17.03 -9.90
C HIS A 73 5.48 15.54 -9.87
N ILE A 74 6.68 15.14 -9.41
CA ILE A 74 6.98 13.72 -9.21
C ILE A 74 5.99 13.10 -8.24
N LYS A 75 5.69 13.77 -7.12
CA LYS A 75 4.75 13.26 -6.12
C LYS A 75 3.35 13.04 -6.71
N LYS A 76 2.86 14.01 -7.49
CA LYS A 76 1.54 13.94 -8.15
C LYS A 76 1.48 12.82 -9.19
N TYR A 77 2.53 12.62 -9.98
CA TYR A 77 2.55 11.65 -11.08
C TYR A 77 3.36 10.38 -10.77
N ALA A 78 3.67 10.12 -9.50
CA ALA A 78 4.58 9.04 -9.12
C ALA A 78 4.08 7.67 -9.59
N ASN A 79 2.79 7.34 -9.39
CA ASN A 79 2.21 6.08 -9.84
C ASN A 79 2.36 5.89 -11.36
N MET A 80 2.06 6.92 -12.14
CA MET A 80 2.20 6.89 -13.60
C MET A 80 3.66 6.73 -14.05
N ILE A 81 4.58 7.44 -13.41
CA ILE A 81 6.03 7.33 -13.69
C ILE A 81 6.52 5.89 -13.45
N LEU A 82 5.96 5.21 -12.45
CA LEU A 82 6.32 3.82 -12.11
C LEU A 82 5.72 2.81 -13.06
N GLU A 83 4.46 3.00 -13.46
CA GLU A 83 3.83 2.17 -14.49
C GLU A 83 4.59 2.25 -15.81
N LEU A 84 4.91 3.46 -16.27
CA LEU A 84 5.68 3.65 -17.50
C LEU A 84 7.06 2.99 -17.42
N ARG A 85 7.73 3.07 -16.25
CA ARG A 85 9.01 2.41 -16.01
C ARG A 85 8.90 0.88 -16.01
N LYS A 86 7.86 0.32 -15.37
CA LYS A 86 7.56 -1.13 -15.42
C LYS A 86 7.32 -1.62 -16.84
N ASN A 87 6.72 -0.77 -17.68
CA ASN A 87 6.51 -1.02 -19.10
C ASN A 87 7.75 -0.76 -19.97
N GLY A 88 8.94 -0.58 -19.36
CA GLY A 88 10.21 -0.44 -20.08
C GLY A 88 10.54 0.98 -20.57
N SER A 89 9.74 2.00 -20.23
CA SER A 89 10.03 3.37 -20.66
C SER A 89 11.23 3.96 -19.89
N GLY A 90 12.18 4.52 -20.64
CA GLY A 90 13.31 5.26 -20.07
C GLY A 90 12.91 6.64 -19.55
N SER A 91 13.73 7.21 -18.65
CA SER A 91 13.47 8.51 -17.99
C SER A 91 13.25 9.67 -18.97
N LEU A 92 13.93 9.65 -20.12
CA LEU A 92 13.74 10.66 -21.17
C LEU A 92 12.36 10.53 -21.84
N SER A 93 11.92 9.31 -22.12
CA SER A 93 10.60 9.04 -22.69
C SER A 93 9.50 9.50 -21.74
N ILE A 94 9.65 9.17 -20.46
CA ILE A 94 8.67 9.55 -19.42
C ILE A 94 8.62 11.07 -19.24
N SER A 95 9.77 11.75 -19.28
CA SER A 95 9.82 13.21 -19.26
C SER A 95 9.03 13.83 -20.42
N LYS A 96 9.20 13.31 -21.65
CA LYS A 96 8.43 13.75 -22.82
C LYS A 96 6.94 13.44 -22.67
N TYR A 97 6.60 12.23 -22.24
CA TYR A 97 5.22 11.80 -22.02
C TYR A 97 4.48 12.73 -21.04
N LEU A 98 5.10 13.09 -19.92
CA LEU A 98 4.53 14.01 -18.93
C LEU A 98 4.32 15.41 -19.50
N PHE A 99 5.22 15.85 -20.39
CA PHE A 99 5.07 17.16 -21.05
C PHE A 99 3.97 17.14 -22.11
N GLU A 100 3.89 16.11 -22.92
CA GLU A 100 2.92 16.00 -24.01
C GLU A 100 1.49 15.81 -23.49
N ASN A 101 1.30 14.92 -22.51
CA ASN A 101 -0.03 14.55 -22.02
C ASN A 101 -0.53 15.41 -20.86
N HIS A 102 0.38 15.98 -20.07
CA HIS A 102 0.02 16.71 -18.85
C HIS A 102 0.61 18.12 -18.77
N ARG A 103 1.36 18.56 -19.80
CA ARG A 103 2.07 19.85 -19.83
C ARG A 103 3.01 20.08 -18.64
N VAL A 104 3.52 18.99 -18.07
CA VAL A 104 4.42 19.03 -16.91
C VAL A 104 5.87 18.95 -17.37
N LYS A 105 6.68 19.95 -17.00
CA LYS A 105 8.13 19.93 -17.26
C LYS A 105 8.86 19.30 -16.08
N VAL A 106 9.36 18.08 -16.27
CA VAL A 106 10.26 17.40 -15.31
C VAL A 106 11.50 16.96 -16.06
N SER A 107 12.69 17.27 -15.53
CA SER A 107 13.95 16.88 -16.16
C SER A 107 14.20 15.37 -16.02
N ARG A 108 14.88 14.76 -17.00
CA ARG A 108 15.28 13.34 -16.95
C ARG A 108 15.97 12.96 -15.64
N GLY A 109 16.86 13.84 -15.15
CA GLY A 109 17.64 13.59 -13.94
C GLY A 109 16.80 13.61 -12.67
N THR A 110 15.66 14.32 -12.68
CA THR A 110 14.72 14.32 -11.55
C THR A 110 13.98 12.98 -11.47
N ILE A 111 13.60 12.42 -12.62
CA ILE A 111 12.98 11.10 -12.74
C ILE A 111 13.99 9.99 -12.36
N GLU A 112 15.24 10.10 -12.80
CA GLU A 112 16.30 9.15 -12.40
C GLU A 112 16.59 9.17 -10.89
N LYS A 113 16.65 10.36 -10.28
CA LYS A 113 16.78 10.49 -8.82
C LYS A 113 15.62 9.84 -8.08
N PHE A 114 14.40 9.96 -8.61
CA PHE A 114 13.23 9.30 -8.06
C PHE A 114 13.38 7.77 -8.08
N TYR A 115 13.93 7.18 -9.15
CA TYR A 115 14.20 5.74 -9.17
C TYR A 115 15.30 5.32 -8.19
N LYS A 116 16.45 6.01 -8.22
CA LYS A 116 17.59 5.70 -7.34
C LYS A 116 17.19 5.74 -5.85
N ASN A 117 16.41 6.73 -5.46
CA ASN A 117 15.95 6.88 -4.08
C ASN A 117 14.96 5.79 -3.64
N ASN A 118 14.36 5.07 -4.58
CA ASN A 118 13.39 4.00 -4.31
C ASN A 118 13.91 2.61 -4.74
N GLY A 119 15.20 2.48 -5.07
CA GLY A 119 15.82 1.20 -5.43
C GLY A 119 15.33 0.59 -6.74
N LEU A 120 15.00 1.43 -7.74
CA LEU A 120 14.46 1.05 -9.07
C LEU A 120 15.40 1.40 -10.25
#